data_AF-A0A6A6GMH1-F1
#
_entry.id   AF-A0A6A6GMH1-F1
#
_cell.length_a   1.000
_cell.length_b   1.000
_cell.length_c   1.000
_cell.angle_alpha   90.00
_cell.angle_beta   90.00
_cell.angle_gamma   90.00
#
_symmetry.space_group_name_H-M   'P 1'
#
loop_
_entity.id
_entity.type
_entity.pdbx_description
1 polymer ?
#
loop_
_entity_poly.entity_id
_entity_poly.type
_entity_poly.pdbx_seq_one_letter_code
_entity_poly.pdbx_strand_id
1 'polypeptide(L)'
;MGLATKLLLKLREGDRDRGFGILSSHPFAIMACLRAFGRGVVQVDLAMTKEYAHPIMSSSPVRYVRTAKLQGSLFSDNDDKDSTVVSCADTGFWVDHTEPSQALEIVKANGIEWPFGVLPEGHEFLVLVEGGSPEVGDHGKIF
;
A
#
# COMPACT_ATOMS: atom_id res chain seq x y z
N MET A 1 -10.58 -10.85 11.00
CA MET A 1 -10.06 -10.70 9.61
C MET A 1 -11.21 -10.32 8.68
N GLY A 2 -11.06 -9.24 7.91
CA GLY A 2 -12.09 -8.74 6.98
C GLY A 2 -12.14 -9.51 5.64
N LEU A 3 -13.18 -9.25 4.84
CA LEU A 3 -13.42 -9.90 3.55
C LEU A 3 -12.27 -9.66 2.56
N ALA A 4 -11.79 -8.43 2.44
CA ALA A 4 -10.69 -8.07 1.55
C ALA A 4 -9.44 -8.92 1.80
N THR A 5 -9.02 -9.07 3.07
CA THR A 5 -7.87 -9.90 3.43
C THR A 5 -8.04 -11.35 2.99
N LYS A 6 -9.25 -11.93 3.13
CA LYS A 6 -9.51 -13.31 2.69
C LYS A 6 -9.40 -13.48 1.17
N LEU A 7 -9.93 -12.53 0.40
CA LEU A 7 -9.83 -12.55 -1.07
C LEU A 7 -8.37 -12.44 -1.52
N LEU A 8 -7.61 -11.56 -0.89
CA LEU A 8 -6.19 -11.37 -1.18
C LEU A 8 -5.38 -12.63 -0.84
N LEU A 9 -5.62 -13.25 0.31
CA LEU A 9 -4.96 -14.51 0.69
C LEU A 9 -5.17 -15.64 -0.34
N LYS A 10 -6.31 -15.66 -1.05
CA LYS A 10 -6.56 -16.63 -2.13
C LYS A 10 -5.68 -16.41 -3.36
N LEU A 11 -5.33 -15.17 -3.69
CA LEU A 11 -4.41 -14.87 -4.80
C LEU A 11 -2.97 -15.31 -4.50
N ARG A 12 -2.64 -15.48 -3.21
CA ARG A 12 -1.36 -15.99 -2.74
C ARG A 12 -1.21 -17.50 -2.91
N GLU A 13 -2.29 -18.23 -3.20
CA GLU A 13 -2.22 -19.67 -3.45
C GLU A 13 -1.51 -19.91 -4.81
N GLY A 14 -0.32 -20.53 -4.80
CA GLY A 14 0.48 -20.80 -6.00
C GLY A 14 2.00 -20.57 -5.85
N ASP A 15 2.66 -20.17 -6.94
CA ASP A 15 4.11 -19.94 -7.01
C ASP A 15 4.63 -18.90 -6.01
N ARG A 16 5.89 -19.08 -5.61
CA ARG A 16 6.55 -18.33 -4.54
C ARG A 16 7.13 -16.98 -4.99
N ASP A 17 7.45 -16.85 -6.28
CA ASP A 17 8.00 -15.62 -6.85
C ASP A 17 6.87 -14.73 -7.37
N ARG A 18 6.11 -14.14 -6.44
CA ARG A 18 5.01 -13.22 -6.77
C ARG A 18 5.17 -11.89 -6.05
N GLY A 19 4.99 -10.80 -6.79
CA GLY A 19 4.74 -9.48 -6.23
C GLY A 19 3.25 -9.22 -6.15
N PHE A 20 2.81 -8.60 -5.06
CA PHE A 20 1.45 -8.10 -4.90
C PHE A 20 1.50 -6.61 -4.68
N GLY A 21 0.43 -5.92 -5.05
CA GLY A 21 0.37 -4.48 -4.86
C GLY A 21 -1.06 -3.98 -4.82
N ILE A 22 -1.23 -2.82 -4.21
CA ILE A 22 -2.51 -2.12 -4.20
C ILE A 22 -2.27 -0.63 -4.39
N LEU A 23 -3.15 -0.03 -5.18
CA LEU A 23 -3.33 1.40 -5.33
C LEU A 23 -4.73 1.72 -4.77
N SER A 24 -4.80 2.49 -3.70
CA SER A 24 -6.06 2.81 -3.03
C SER A 24 -5.94 4.07 -2.19
N SER A 25 -6.97 4.90 -2.16
CA SER A 25 -7.06 6.03 -1.23
C SER A 25 -7.31 5.60 0.22
N HIS A 26 -7.76 4.36 0.46
CA HIS A 26 -8.31 3.96 1.74
C HIS A 26 -7.31 3.17 2.62
N PRO A 27 -6.94 3.69 3.81
CA PRO A 27 -5.92 3.07 4.66
C PRO A 27 -6.19 1.61 5.04
N PHE A 28 -7.46 1.25 5.28
CA PHE A 28 -7.80 -0.13 5.62
C PHE A 28 -7.59 -1.10 4.45
N ALA A 29 -7.69 -0.64 3.20
CA ALA A 29 -7.37 -1.46 2.03
C ALA A 29 -5.87 -1.73 1.92
N ILE A 30 -5.05 -0.71 2.14
CA ILE A 30 -3.58 -0.84 2.22
C ILE A 30 -3.20 -1.80 3.35
N MET A 31 -3.74 -1.62 4.56
CA MET A 31 -3.48 -2.53 5.68
C MET A 31 -3.93 -3.97 5.40
N ALA A 32 -5.05 -4.16 4.70
CA ALA A 32 -5.51 -5.49 4.31
C ALA A 32 -4.54 -6.16 3.33
N CYS A 33 -3.99 -5.42 2.36
CA CYS A 33 -2.96 -5.90 1.45
C CYS A 33 -1.68 -6.30 2.20
N LEU A 34 -1.18 -5.42 3.08
CA LEU A 34 0.02 -5.67 3.87
C LEU A 34 -0.13 -6.85 4.82
N ARG A 35 -1.32 -7.07 5.40
CA ARG A 35 -1.62 -8.24 6.23
C ARG A 35 -1.75 -9.53 5.42
N ALA A 36 -2.23 -9.45 4.18
CA ALA A 36 -2.44 -10.62 3.33
C ALA A 36 -1.14 -11.11 2.68
N PHE A 37 -0.27 -10.20 2.25
CA PHE A 37 0.88 -10.53 1.41
C PHE A 37 2.23 -10.24 2.07
N GLY A 38 2.29 -9.29 3.00
CA GLY A 38 3.50 -8.91 3.73
C GLY A 38 3.44 -9.26 5.21
N ARG A 39 4.15 -8.46 6.02
CA ARG A 39 4.25 -8.61 7.48
C ARG A 39 3.36 -7.62 8.25
N GLY A 40 2.36 -7.05 7.56
CA GLY A 40 1.53 -5.98 8.09
C GLY A 40 2.19 -4.59 8.02
N VAL A 41 1.42 -3.56 8.38
CA VAL A 41 1.81 -2.15 8.20
C VAL A 41 2.98 -1.70 9.08
N VAL A 42 3.15 -2.29 10.26
CA VAL A 42 4.22 -1.94 11.21
C VAL A 42 5.61 -2.38 10.72
N GLN A 43 5.67 -3.42 9.89
CA GLN A 43 6.93 -3.99 9.39
C GLN A 43 7.03 -3.86 7.87
N VAL A 44 6.35 -2.88 7.27
CA VAL A 44 6.39 -2.72 5.81
C VAL A 44 7.76 -2.23 5.37
N ASP A 45 8.32 -2.92 4.38
CA ASP A 45 9.48 -2.47 3.64
C ASP A 45 9.00 -1.93 2.28
N LEU A 46 9.35 -0.68 1.99
CA LEU A 46 8.98 0.00 0.74
C LEU A 46 10.04 -0.16 -0.36
N ALA A 47 11.11 -0.94 -0.16
CA ALA A 47 12.15 -1.18 -1.15
C ALA A 47 11.58 -1.69 -2.48
N MET A 48 10.70 -2.70 -2.45
CA MET A 48 10.04 -3.21 -3.65
C MET A 48 9.18 -2.15 -4.33
N THR A 49 8.49 -1.32 -3.54
CA THR A 49 7.69 -0.21 -4.07
C THR A 49 8.59 0.80 -4.78
N LYS A 50 9.71 1.19 -4.15
CA LYS A 50 10.67 2.13 -4.72
C LYS A 50 11.26 1.62 -6.04
N GLU A 51 11.65 0.34 -6.08
CA GLU A 51 12.34 -0.24 -7.23
C GLU A 51 11.40 -0.52 -8.41
N TYR A 52 10.20 -1.03 -8.13
CA TYR A 52 9.33 -1.61 -9.17
C TYR A 52 8.04 -0.83 -9.46
N ALA A 53 7.69 0.20 -8.69
CA ALA A 53 6.43 0.94 -8.91
C ALA A 53 6.31 1.50 -10.33
N HIS A 54 7.35 2.19 -10.81
CA HIS A 54 7.32 2.82 -12.13
C HIS A 54 7.14 1.82 -13.29
N PRO A 55 7.98 0.76 -13.42
CA PRO A 55 7.81 -0.22 -14.49
C PRO A 55 6.48 -1.00 -14.37
N ILE A 56 6.02 -1.34 -13.16
CA ILE A 56 4.75 -2.04 -12.98
C ILE A 56 3.58 -1.17 -13.41
N MET A 57 3.50 0.07 -12.94
CA MET A 57 2.39 0.96 -13.29
C MET A 57 2.37 1.24 -14.79
N SER A 58 3.52 1.56 -15.40
CA SER A 58 3.61 1.84 -16.85
C SER A 58 3.28 0.64 -17.75
N SER A 59 3.33 -0.59 -17.23
CA SER A 59 2.87 -1.80 -17.93
C SER A 59 1.36 -2.05 -17.83
N SER A 60 0.65 -1.30 -16.97
CA SER A 60 -0.76 -1.56 -16.68
C SER A 60 -1.65 -1.41 -17.93
N PRO A 61 -2.55 -2.38 -18.21
CA PRO A 61 -3.52 -2.23 -19.29
C PRO A 61 -4.53 -1.12 -18.99
N VAL A 62 -4.70 -0.74 -17.73
CA VAL A 62 -5.64 0.29 -17.28
C VAL A 62 -5.00 1.67 -17.43
N ARG A 63 -5.57 2.51 -18.31
CA ARG A 63 -4.97 3.79 -18.71
C ARG A 63 -4.66 4.71 -17.52
N TYR A 64 -5.59 4.89 -16.59
CA TYR A 64 -5.38 5.82 -15.48
C TYR A 64 -4.23 5.38 -14.55
N VAL A 65 -4.09 4.07 -14.30
CA VAL A 65 -2.94 3.52 -13.56
C VAL A 65 -1.66 3.71 -14.36
N ARG A 66 -1.70 3.45 -15.67
CA ARG A 66 -0.53 3.53 -16.56
C ARG A 66 0.07 4.92 -16.65
N THR A 67 -0.77 5.94 -16.62
CA THR A 67 -0.37 7.34 -16.77
C THR A 67 -0.29 8.09 -15.46
N ALA A 68 -0.61 7.45 -14.33
CA ALA A 68 -0.53 8.07 -13.03
C ALA A 68 0.91 8.40 -12.66
N LYS A 69 1.11 9.56 -12.02
CA LYS A 69 2.44 10.03 -11.65
C LYS A 69 2.76 9.60 -10.24
N LEU A 70 3.85 8.85 -10.07
CA LEU A 70 4.38 8.53 -8.75
C LEU A 70 4.81 9.82 -8.03
N GLN A 71 4.44 9.94 -6.76
CA GLN A 71 4.73 11.10 -5.93
C GLN A 71 5.09 10.70 -4.49
N GLY A 72 5.90 11.55 -3.87
CA GLY A 72 6.38 11.37 -2.50
C GLY A 72 7.88 11.09 -2.43
N SER A 73 8.42 11.22 -1.22
CA SER A 73 9.86 11.09 -0.93
C SER A 73 10.43 9.71 -1.28
N LEU A 74 9.59 8.69 -1.45
CA LEU A 74 10.04 7.37 -1.91
C LEU A 74 10.57 7.38 -3.35
N PHE A 75 10.05 8.27 -4.21
CA PHE A 75 10.30 8.28 -5.65
C PHE A 75 11.15 9.46 -6.13
N SER A 76 11.43 10.44 -5.28
CA SER A 76 12.29 11.58 -5.59
C SER A 76 13.72 11.34 -5.13
N ASP A 77 14.69 11.52 -6.02
CA ASP A 77 16.13 11.55 -5.67
C ASP A 77 16.52 12.81 -4.90
N ASN A 78 15.68 13.85 -4.98
CA ASN A 78 15.78 14.99 -4.11
C ASN A 78 15.24 14.54 -2.74
N ASP A 79 16.16 14.54 -1.77
CA ASP A 79 15.96 14.47 -0.32
C ASP A 79 15.05 15.64 0.14
N ASP A 80 13.80 15.69 -0.36
CA ASP A 80 12.77 16.60 0.12
C ASP A 80 12.28 16.02 1.44
N LYS A 81 13.15 16.08 2.45
CA LYS A 81 12.99 15.49 3.79
C LYS A 81 11.80 16.06 4.54
N ASP A 82 11.27 17.18 4.05
CA ASP A 82 10.10 17.86 4.57
C ASP A 82 8.80 17.49 3.82
N SER A 83 8.87 16.61 2.81
CA SER A 83 7.67 16.09 2.17
C SER A 83 6.90 15.20 3.15
N THR A 84 5.69 15.64 3.50
CA THR A 84 4.74 14.86 4.30
C THR A 84 4.14 13.68 3.52
N VAL A 85 4.43 13.56 2.22
CA VAL A 85 3.98 12.48 1.33
C VAL A 85 5.14 11.53 1.09
N VAL A 86 4.94 10.24 1.38
CA VAL A 86 5.99 9.22 1.20
C VAL A 86 5.78 8.41 -0.07
N SER A 87 4.61 7.77 -0.24
CA SER A 87 4.34 6.93 -1.41
C SER A 87 2.89 6.96 -1.85
N CYS A 88 2.62 7.65 -2.96
CA CYS A 88 1.33 7.67 -3.62
C CYS A 88 1.49 7.81 -5.15
N ALA A 89 0.38 7.76 -5.86
CA ALA A 89 0.31 8.15 -7.25
C ALA A 89 -0.85 9.12 -7.50
N ASP A 90 -0.61 10.13 -8.33
CA ASP A 90 -1.62 11.02 -8.88
C ASP A 90 -2.42 10.26 -9.94
N THR A 91 -3.58 9.73 -9.55
CA THR A 91 -4.47 8.97 -10.43
C THR A 91 -5.59 9.84 -11.00
N GLY A 92 -5.71 11.11 -10.56
CA GLY A 92 -6.85 11.95 -10.85
C GLY A 92 -8.17 11.39 -10.30
N PHE A 93 -8.09 10.61 -9.22
CA PHE A 93 -9.26 9.97 -8.61
C PHE A 93 -9.88 10.89 -7.55
N TRP A 94 -10.78 11.76 -7.99
CA TRP A 94 -11.40 12.81 -7.17
C TRP A 94 -12.64 12.31 -6.39
N VAL A 95 -12.43 11.36 -5.47
CA VAL A 95 -13.46 10.94 -4.50
C VAL A 95 -13.37 11.76 -3.22
N ASP A 96 -14.48 11.82 -2.49
CA ASP A 96 -14.51 12.39 -1.14
C ASP A 96 -13.55 11.62 -0.22
N HIS A 97 -12.48 12.29 0.21
CA HIS A 97 -11.48 11.73 1.11
C HIS A 97 -11.88 11.80 2.59
N THR A 98 -13.08 12.28 2.93
CA THR A 98 -13.56 12.35 4.33
C THR A 98 -13.47 10.98 5.02
N GLU A 99 -14.02 9.93 4.41
CA GLU A 99 -13.99 8.58 4.99
C GLU A 99 -12.55 8.01 5.04
N PRO A 100 -11.73 8.06 3.96
CA PRO A 100 -10.30 7.73 4.03
C PRO A 100 -9.51 8.46 5.12
N SER A 101 -9.73 9.77 5.30
CA SER A 101 -9.05 10.56 6.32
C SER A 101 -9.46 10.12 7.73
N GLN A 102 -10.75 9.88 7.98
CA GLN A 102 -11.23 9.35 9.25
C GLN A 102 -10.64 7.96 9.53
N ALA A 103 -10.57 7.10 8.52
CA ALA A 103 -9.92 5.80 8.63
C ALA A 103 -8.44 5.93 9.02
N LEU A 104 -7.71 6.89 8.43
CA LEU A 104 -6.31 7.14 8.77
C LEU A 104 -6.14 7.60 10.22
N GLU A 105 -7.01 8.49 10.69
CA GLU A 105 -6.98 8.95 12.08
C GLU A 105 -7.28 7.83 13.07
N ILE A 106 -8.20 6.90 12.74
CA ILE A 106 -8.43 5.69 13.53
C ILE A 106 -7.15 4.84 13.58
N VAL A 107 -6.47 4.62 12.46
CA VAL A 107 -5.22 3.85 12.42
C VAL A 107 -4.18 4.46 13.35
N LYS A 108 -3.93 5.77 13.23
CA LYS A 108 -2.97 6.49 14.08
C LYS A 108 -3.37 6.47 15.56
N ALA A 109 -4.65 6.65 15.88
CA ALA A 109 -5.16 6.62 17.25
C ALA A 109 -4.99 5.26 17.93
N ASN A 110 -4.87 4.17 17.17
CA ASN A 110 -4.54 2.84 17.67
C ASN A 110 -3.02 2.61 17.86
N GLY A 111 -2.20 3.67 17.80
CA GLY A 111 -0.74 3.60 18.00
C GLY A 111 0.03 3.03 16.82
N ILE A 112 -0.60 2.97 15.64
CA ILE A 112 0.06 2.49 14.42
C ILE A 112 0.69 3.69 13.70
N GLU A 113 2.01 3.65 13.56
CA GLU A 113 2.73 4.60 12.72
C GLU A 113 2.39 4.35 11.25
N TRP A 114 2.00 5.41 10.53
CA TRP A 114 1.58 5.31 9.14
C TRP A 114 2.74 5.64 8.19
N PRO A 115 3.28 4.67 7.43
CA PRO A 115 4.54 4.83 6.71
C PRO A 115 4.40 5.50 5.34
N PHE A 116 3.17 5.73 4.86
CA PHE A 116 2.92 6.29 3.52
C PHE A 116 2.77 7.82 3.50
N GLY A 117 2.78 8.46 4.67
CA GLY A 117 2.58 9.90 4.80
C GLY A 117 1.13 10.34 4.57
N VAL A 118 0.96 11.61 4.21
CA VAL A 118 -0.33 12.23 3.88
C VAL A 118 -0.74 11.88 2.46
N LEU A 119 -2.06 11.77 2.21
CA LEU A 119 -2.61 11.57 0.88
C LEU A 119 -3.16 12.90 0.33
N PRO A 120 -2.57 13.48 -0.73
CA PRO A 120 -3.16 14.63 -1.41
C PRO A 120 -4.47 14.26 -2.11
N GLU A 121 -5.34 15.24 -2.38
CA GLU A 121 -6.56 15.02 -3.16
C GLU A 121 -6.25 14.50 -4.56
N GLY A 122 -7.10 13.62 -5.11
CA GLY A 122 -6.89 13.01 -6.42
C GLY A 122 -5.82 11.90 -6.45
N HIS A 123 -5.16 11.61 -5.32
CA HIS A 123 -4.10 10.61 -5.21
C HIS A 123 -4.59 9.35 -4.52
N GLU A 124 -3.86 8.26 -4.76
CA GLU A 124 -4.03 6.99 -4.09
C GLU A 124 -2.70 6.53 -3.49
N PHE A 125 -2.71 5.96 -2.28
CA PHE A 125 -1.52 5.35 -1.70
C PHE A 125 -1.11 4.15 -2.55
N LEU A 126 0.20 3.97 -2.69
CA LEU A 126 0.77 2.84 -3.44
C LEU A 126 1.62 1.99 -2.51
N VAL A 127 1.42 0.68 -2.58
CA VAL A 127 2.37 -0.27 -2.03
C VAL A 127 2.50 -1.50 -2.92
N LEU A 128 3.73 -1.94 -3.08
CA LEU A 128 4.12 -3.23 -3.65
C LEU A 128 4.86 -4.02 -2.57
N VAL A 129 4.54 -5.30 -2.46
CA VAL A 129 5.13 -6.24 -1.51
C VAL A 129 5.46 -7.56 -2.19
N GLU A 130 6.58 -8.13 -1.78
CA GLU A 130 6.90 -9.50 -2.13
C GLU A 130 5.94 -10.44 -1.42
N GLY A 131 5.47 -11.46 -2.12
CA GLY A 131 4.65 -12.52 -1.55
C GLY A 131 5.45 -13.29 -0.51
N GLY A 132 5.18 -13.04 0.77
CA GLY A 132 5.79 -13.83 1.84
C GLY A 132 5.40 -15.30 1.75
N SER A 133 6.33 -16.19 2.11
CA SER A 133 5.98 -17.58 2.44
C SER A 133 4.98 -17.58 3.60
N PRO A 134 3.96 -18.45 3.65
CA PRO A 134 3.22 -18.67 4.88
C PRO A 134 4.20 -19.26 5.90
N GLU A 135 4.74 -18.43 6.79
CA GLU A 135 5.37 -18.98 7.98
C GLU A 135 4.28 -19.77 8.71
N VAL A 136 4.56 -21.05 8.96
CA VAL A 136 3.76 -21.90 9.86
C VAL A 136 4.00 -21.36 11.26
N GLY A 137 3.30 -20.27 11.59
CA GLY A 137 3.30 -19.65 12.91
C GLY A 137 2.23 -20.30 13.77
N ASP A 138 2.70 -20.95 14.83
CA ASP A 138 1.95 -21.59 15.91
C ASP A 138 0.72 -20.78 16.37
N HIS A 139 -0.31 -21.50 16.81
CA HIS A 139 -1.58 -20.97 17.28
C HIS A 139 -1.40 -20.07 18.51
N GLY A 140 -1.05 -18.80 18.30
CA GLY A 140 -0.78 -17.85 19.37
C GLY A 140 -1.29 -16.45 19.06
N LYS A 141 -2.54 -16.19 19.45
CA LYS A 141 -3.18 -14.89 19.73
C LYS A 141 -2.76 -13.68 18.88
N ILE A 142 -3.70 -13.22 18.05
CA ILE A 142 -3.58 -11.97 17.27
C ILE A 142 -4.56 -10.95 17.88
N PHE A 143 -4.04 -9.83 18.37
CA PHE A 143 -4.78 -8.58 18.55
C PHE A 143 -4.82 -7.82 17.22
#